data_AF-A0A7K2QNB4-F1
#
_entry.id   AF-A0A7K2QNB4-F1
#
_cell.length_a   1.000
_cell.length_b   1.000
_cell.length_c   1.000
_cell.angle_alpha   90.00
_cell.angle_beta   90.00
_cell.angle_gamma   90.00
#
_symmetry.space_group_name_H-M   'P 1'
#
loop_
_entity.id
_entity.type
_entity.pdbx_description
1 polymer ?
#
loop_
_entity_poly.entity_id
_entity_poly.type
_entity_poly.pdbx_seq_one_letter_code
_entity_poly.pdbx_strand_id
1 'polypeptide(L)'
;LAVVPPRSRLAEAVRHAVAAAGQHADFDRVVDELHARYGHYHWVHAVPNTALIAAALTHADGDFTRSVCRAVSGGWDTDSNGATAGSLAALVDPDGVPHRWSAPLGNRLATTVPGFDGIGFDTLAQLTAQEAARP
;
A
#
# COMPACT_ATOMS: atom_id res chain seq x y z
N LEU A 1 2.80 -7.78 12.72
CA LEU A 1 4.27 -7.74 12.91
C LEU A 1 4.91 -9.08 13.29
N ALA A 2 4.18 -10.20 13.36
CA ALA A 2 4.72 -11.49 13.83
C ALA A 2 5.85 -12.08 12.95
N VAL A 3 5.92 -11.68 11.68
CA VAL A 3 6.92 -12.16 10.70
C VAL A 3 8.08 -11.20 10.49
N VAL A 4 8.14 -10.10 11.25
CA VAL A 4 9.22 -9.11 11.19
C VAL A 4 10.00 -9.19 12.50
N PRO A 5 11.36 -9.18 12.48
CA PRO A 5 12.14 -9.20 13.72
C PRO A 5 11.70 -8.07 14.66
N PRO A 6 11.32 -8.38 15.92
CA PRO A 6 10.57 -7.45 16.76
C PRO A 6 11.36 -6.19 17.17
N ARG A 7 12.70 -6.25 17.11
CA ARG A 7 13.61 -5.12 17.40
C ARG A 7 14.25 -4.51 16.14
N SER A 8 13.68 -4.78 14.96
CA SER A 8 14.17 -4.18 13.71
C SER A 8 13.68 -2.75 13.54
N ARG A 9 14.42 -1.97 12.75
CA ARG A 9 14.02 -0.61 12.34
C ARG A 9 12.67 -0.59 11.63
N LEU A 10 12.34 -1.65 10.88
CA LEU A 10 11.06 -1.78 10.19
C LEU A 10 9.91 -1.95 11.20
N ALA A 11 10.07 -2.82 12.20
CA ALA A 11 9.06 -3.01 13.23
C ALA A 11 8.86 -1.74 14.08
N GLU A 12 9.94 -1.03 14.40
CA GLU A 12 9.86 0.28 15.07
C GLU A 12 9.09 1.30 14.21
N ALA A 13 9.43 1.41 12.93
CA ALA A 13 8.85 2.40 12.04
C ALA A 13 7.35 2.19 11.81
N VAL A 14 6.92 0.93 11.64
CA VAL A 14 5.49 0.59 11.54
C VAL A 14 4.74 0.95 12.82
N ARG A 15 5.27 0.62 14.01
CA ARG A 15 4.61 0.97 15.29
C ARG A 15 4.52 2.48 15.46
N HIS A 16 5.58 3.21 15.14
CA HIS A 16 5.60 4.66 15.22
C HIS A 16 4.56 5.28 14.28
N ALA A 17 4.48 4.83 13.03
CA ALA A 17 3.53 5.34 12.05
C ALA A 17 2.07 5.10 12.44
N VAL A 18 1.75 3.89 12.94
CA VAL A 18 0.42 3.58 13.47
C VAL A 18 0.08 4.47 14.66
N ALA A 19 1.03 4.69 15.57
CA ALA A 19 0.82 5.58 16.71
C ALA A 19 0.59 7.04 16.27
N ALA A 20 1.40 7.56 15.35
CA ALA A 20 1.26 8.92 14.81
C ALA A 20 -0.11 9.11 14.14
N ALA A 21 -0.54 8.14 13.33
CA ALA A 21 -1.86 8.14 12.68
C ALA A 21 -3.03 8.11 13.67
N GLY A 22 -2.84 7.55 14.87
CA GLY A 22 -3.85 7.58 15.94
C GLY A 22 -3.80 8.86 16.81
N GLN A 23 -2.69 9.59 16.80
CA GLN A 23 -2.49 10.81 17.60
C GLN A 23 -2.96 12.07 16.88
N HIS A 24 -2.80 12.13 15.56
CA HIS A 24 -3.17 13.29 14.76
C HIS A 24 -4.38 12.97 13.88
N ALA A 25 -5.42 13.82 13.95
CA ALA A 25 -6.58 13.73 13.05
C ALA A 25 -6.28 14.27 11.64
N ASP A 26 -5.23 15.11 11.53
CA ASP A 26 -4.75 15.68 10.28
C ASP A 26 -3.60 14.82 9.74
N PHE A 27 -3.81 14.25 8.55
CA PHE A 27 -2.84 13.35 7.94
C PHE A 27 -1.57 14.07 7.50
N ASP A 28 -1.63 15.35 7.18
CA ASP A 28 -0.45 16.11 6.76
C ASP A 28 0.57 16.19 7.91
N ARG A 29 0.10 16.31 9.16
CA ARG A 29 0.97 16.24 10.35
C ARG A 29 1.62 14.89 10.54
N VAL A 30 0.91 13.81 10.23
CA VAL A 30 1.46 12.45 10.27
C VAL A 30 2.57 12.32 9.23
N VAL A 31 2.35 12.82 8.02
CA VAL A 31 3.35 12.81 6.94
C VAL A 31 4.58 13.64 7.34
N ASP A 32 4.39 14.86 7.84
CA ASP A 32 5.49 15.73 8.31
C ASP A 32 6.35 15.05 9.38
N GLU A 33 5.71 14.37 10.34
CA GLU A 33 6.40 13.63 11.40
C GLU A 33 7.23 12.46 10.83
N LEU A 34 6.66 11.70 9.89
CA LEU A 34 7.36 10.61 9.22
C LEU A 34 8.54 11.11 8.38
N HIS A 35 8.38 12.22 7.64
CA HIS A 35 9.45 12.83 6.86
C HIS A 35 10.55 13.41 7.74
N ALA A 36 10.20 14.06 8.85
CA ALA A 36 11.17 14.56 9.82
C ALA A 36 12.03 13.43 10.41
N ARG A 37 11.42 12.28 10.70
CA ARG A 37 12.12 11.13 11.29
C ARG A 37 12.90 10.30 10.28
N TYR A 38 12.33 10.04 9.10
CA TYR A 38 12.85 9.06 8.14
C TYR A 38 13.35 9.66 6.83
N GLY A 39 13.26 10.98 6.63
CA GLY A 39 13.68 11.67 5.40
C GLY A 39 15.18 11.55 5.07
N HIS A 40 15.99 11.04 5.99
CA HIS A 40 17.40 10.73 5.75
C HIS A 40 17.62 9.44 4.93
N TYR A 41 16.59 8.61 4.76
CA TYR A 41 16.65 7.45 3.88
C TYR A 41 16.45 7.85 2.41
N HIS A 42 16.97 7.03 1.50
CA HIS A 42 16.63 7.16 0.08
C HIS A 42 15.11 7.02 -0.12
N TRP A 43 14.53 7.74 -1.08
CA TRP A 43 13.08 7.82 -1.26
C TRP A 43 12.43 6.47 -1.60
N VAL A 44 13.14 5.51 -2.21
CA VAL A 44 12.65 4.11 -2.40
C VAL A 44 12.95 3.16 -1.23
N HIS A 45 13.49 3.65 -0.11
CA HIS A 45 13.91 2.75 0.97
C HIS A 45 12.70 2.10 1.66
N ALA A 46 12.80 0.81 2.00
CA ALA A 46 11.68 0.04 2.53
C ALA A 46 11.10 0.59 3.85
N VAL A 47 11.95 1.11 4.74
CA VAL A 47 11.54 1.59 6.08
C VAL A 47 10.55 2.78 6.01
N PRO A 48 10.88 3.94 5.40
CA PRO A 48 9.95 5.07 5.31
C PRO A 48 8.68 4.71 4.52
N ASN A 49 8.80 3.98 3.42
CA ASN A 49 7.65 3.58 2.59
C ASN A 49 6.68 2.66 3.36
N THR A 50 7.19 1.64 4.06
CA THR A 50 6.33 0.76 4.88
C THR A 50 5.67 1.52 6.03
N ALA A 51 6.38 2.48 6.64
CA ALA A 51 5.81 3.34 7.68
C ALA A 51 4.67 4.21 7.13
N LEU A 52 4.87 4.86 5.99
CA LEU A 52 3.84 5.67 5.34
C LEU A 52 2.60 4.84 4.97
N ILE A 53 2.78 3.65 4.39
CA ILE A 53 1.68 2.73 4.08
C ILE A 53 0.89 2.39 5.35
N ALA A 54 1.58 2.05 6.45
CA ALA A 54 0.93 1.73 7.72
C ALA A 54 0.14 2.91 8.30
N ALA A 55 0.70 4.12 8.26
CA ALA A 55 0.00 5.34 8.68
C ALA A 55 -1.24 5.62 7.80
N ALA A 56 -1.09 5.53 6.47
CA ALA A 56 -2.17 5.79 5.53
C ALA A 56 -3.36 4.84 5.73
N LEU A 57 -3.09 3.53 5.85
CA LEU A 57 -4.12 2.51 6.10
C LEU A 57 -4.80 2.72 7.46
N THR A 58 -4.03 3.00 8.51
CA THR A 58 -4.56 3.26 9.86
C THR A 58 -5.49 4.48 9.85
N HIS A 59 -5.05 5.57 9.20
CA HIS A 59 -5.82 6.81 9.16
C HIS A 59 -7.05 6.70 8.24
N ALA A 60 -7.02 5.80 7.25
CA ALA A 60 -8.11 5.55 6.30
C ALA A 60 -9.30 4.79 6.88
N ASP A 61 -9.12 4.09 8.00
CA ASP A 61 -10.20 3.42 8.72
C ASP A 61 -11.06 2.52 7.79
N GLY A 62 -10.38 1.70 6.99
CA GLY A 62 -11.01 0.79 6.02
C GLY A 62 -11.44 1.42 4.69
N ASP A 63 -11.42 2.74 4.53
CA ASP A 63 -11.78 3.38 3.26
C ASP A 63 -10.70 3.18 2.18
N PHE A 64 -11.07 2.53 1.08
CA PHE A 64 -10.16 2.25 -0.04
C PHE A 64 -9.60 3.52 -0.70
N THR A 65 -10.46 4.51 -0.99
CA THR A 65 -10.02 5.73 -1.68
C THR A 65 -9.04 6.50 -0.81
N ARG A 66 -9.34 6.68 0.48
CA ARG A 66 -8.47 7.36 1.43
C ARG A 66 -7.16 6.63 1.61
N SER A 67 -7.17 5.29 1.67
CA SER A 67 -5.95 4.48 1.78
C SER A 67 -4.98 4.77 0.64
N VAL A 68 -5.46 4.70 -0.61
CA VAL A 68 -4.65 4.96 -1.81
C VAL A 68 -4.23 6.43 -1.87
N CYS A 69 -5.16 7.37 -1.73
CA CYS A 69 -4.87 8.80 -1.83
C CYS A 69 -3.85 9.24 -0.78
N ARG A 70 -3.97 8.79 0.47
CA ARG A 70 -3.01 9.15 1.53
C ARG A 70 -1.63 8.56 1.31
N ALA A 71 -1.55 7.29 0.90
CA ALA A 71 -0.28 6.65 0.59
C ALA A 71 0.45 7.35 -0.56
N VAL A 72 -0.27 7.77 -1.60
CA VAL A 72 0.29 8.52 -2.74
C VAL A 72 0.66 9.95 -2.34
N SER A 73 -0.24 10.67 -1.66
CA SER A 73 0.00 12.06 -1.24
C SER A 73 1.11 12.21 -0.20
N GLY A 74 1.40 11.16 0.57
CA GLY A 74 2.53 11.15 1.50
C GLY A 74 3.91 11.11 0.83
N GLY A 75 3.97 10.90 -0.49
CA GLY A 75 5.19 10.96 -1.29
C GLY A 75 6.05 9.68 -1.23
N TRP A 76 7.36 9.86 -1.39
CA TRP A 76 8.33 8.78 -1.58
C TRP A 76 7.99 7.90 -2.79
N ASP A 77 7.93 6.57 -2.63
CA ASP A 77 7.72 5.62 -3.72
C ASP A 77 6.22 5.45 -4.02
N THR A 78 5.62 6.47 -4.65
CA THR A 78 4.17 6.65 -4.68
C THR A 78 3.41 5.54 -5.42
N ASP A 79 4.01 4.96 -6.46
CA ASP A 79 3.45 3.83 -7.20
C ASP A 79 3.40 2.57 -6.33
N SER A 80 4.53 2.18 -5.72
CA SER A 80 4.60 1.03 -4.80
C SER A 80 3.71 1.23 -3.57
N ASN A 81 3.72 2.44 -2.99
CA ASN A 81 2.92 2.77 -1.81
C ASN A 81 1.42 2.70 -2.11
N GLY A 82 0.99 3.33 -3.22
CA GLY A 82 -0.40 3.30 -3.66
C GLY A 82 -0.87 1.89 -4.00
N ALA A 83 -0.05 1.12 -4.73
CA ALA A 83 -0.35 -0.26 -5.09
C ALA A 83 -0.48 -1.16 -3.84
N THR A 84 0.44 -1.01 -2.87
CA THR A 84 0.43 -1.80 -1.64
C THR A 84 -0.77 -1.44 -0.75
N ALA A 85 -1.02 -0.15 -0.55
CA ALA A 85 -2.16 0.31 0.26
C ALA A 85 -3.50 -0.09 -0.37
N GLY A 86 -3.66 0.06 -1.69
CA GLY A 86 -4.85 -0.36 -2.40
C GLY A 86 -5.08 -1.87 -2.33
N SER A 87 -4.03 -2.67 -2.53
CA SER A 87 -4.12 -4.14 -2.44
C SER A 87 -4.56 -4.59 -1.04
N LEU A 88 -3.99 -3.99 0.02
CA LEU A 88 -4.36 -4.30 1.39
C LEU A 88 -5.79 -3.86 1.74
N ALA A 89 -6.20 -2.66 1.31
CA ALA A 89 -7.56 -2.17 1.55
C ALA A 89 -8.60 -3.05 0.84
N ALA A 90 -8.39 -3.40 -0.43
CA ALA A 90 -9.27 -4.29 -1.18
C ALA A 90 -9.26 -5.73 -0.64
N LEU A 91 -8.16 -6.21 -0.06
CA LEU A 91 -8.11 -7.53 0.55
C LEU A 91 -8.96 -7.61 1.82
N VAL A 92 -8.97 -6.54 2.62
CA VAL A 92 -9.75 -6.46 3.86
C VAL A 92 -11.23 -6.27 3.57
N ASP A 93 -11.57 -5.44 2.58
CA ASP A 93 -12.95 -5.20 2.14
C ASP A 93 -13.03 -5.23 0.59
N PRO A 94 -13.25 -6.42 0.00
CA PRO A 94 -13.33 -6.58 -1.46
C PRO A 94 -14.50 -5.82 -2.10
N ASP A 95 -15.62 -5.72 -1.40
CA ASP A 95 -16.81 -4.99 -1.85
C ASP A 95 -16.68 -3.48 -1.62
N GLY A 96 -15.69 -3.05 -0.83
CA GLY A 96 -15.37 -1.66 -0.51
C GLY A 96 -14.63 -0.90 -1.61
N VAL A 97 -14.23 -1.54 -2.71
CA VAL A 97 -13.54 -0.88 -3.83
C VAL A 97 -14.56 -0.11 -4.69
N PRO A 98 -14.54 1.25 -4.69
CA PRO A 98 -15.54 2.00 -5.44
C PRO A 98 -15.40 1.78 -6.95
N HIS A 99 -16.51 1.58 -7.64
CA HIS A 99 -16.55 1.31 -9.09
C HIS A 99 -15.72 2.29 -9.94
N ARG A 100 -15.60 3.57 -9.55
CA ARG A 100 -14.76 4.56 -10.24
C ARG A 100 -13.28 4.18 -10.34
N TRP A 101 -12.78 3.36 -9.42
CA TRP A 101 -11.39 2.90 -9.41
C TRP A 101 -11.17 1.67 -10.29
N SER A 102 -12.13 0.75 -10.33
CA SER A 102 -12.01 -0.51 -11.09
C SER A 102 -12.53 -0.40 -12.52
N ALA A 103 -13.61 0.36 -12.76
CA ALA A 103 -14.26 0.43 -14.07
C ALA A 103 -13.33 0.90 -15.22
N PRO A 104 -12.46 1.92 -15.04
CA PRO A 104 -11.57 2.35 -16.12
C PRO A 104 -10.55 1.28 -16.55
N LEU A 105 -10.25 0.31 -15.68
CA LEU A 105 -9.28 -0.75 -15.97
C LEU A 105 -9.84 -1.80 -16.93
N GLY A 106 -11.17 -1.93 -17.04
CA GLY A 106 -11.82 -2.83 -18.01
C GLY A 106 -11.37 -4.28 -17.95
N ASN A 107 -10.90 -4.74 -16.77
CA ASN A 107 -10.22 -6.02 -16.60
C ASN A 107 -9.11 -6.26 -17.64
N ARG A 108 -8.21 -5.29 -17.85
CA ARG A 108 -7.12 -5.39 -18.84
C ARG A 108 -5.82 -4.79 -18.29
N LEU A 109 -4.75 -5.59 -18.24
CA LEU A 109 -3.40 -5.11 -17.93
C LEU A 109 -2.60 -4.86 -19.21
N ALA A 110 -2.04 -3.67 -19.36
CA ALA A 110 -1.02 -3.39 -20.37
C ALA A 110 0.36 -3.74 -19.81
N THR A 111 1.15 -4.55 -20.52
CA THR A 111 2.45 -5.02 -20.03
C THR A 111 3.41 -5.37 -21.17
N THR A 112 4.71 -5.23 -20.92
CA THR A 112 5.76 -5.63 -21.86
C THR A 112 6.17 -7.10 -21.72
N VAL A 113 5.58 -7.84 -20.76
CA VAL A 113 5.83 -9.28 -20.58
C VAL A 113 5.25 -10.04 -21.78
N PRO A 114 6.08 -10.76 -22.57
CA PRO A 114 5.63 -11.46 -23.77
C PRO A 114 4.48 -12.43 -23.49
N GLY A 115 3.40 -12.33 -24.25
CA GLY A 115 2.20 -13.18 -24.12
C GLY A 115 1.19 -12.72 -23.08
N PHE A 116 1.45 -11.62 -22.36
CA PHE A 116 0.57 -11.11 -21.30
C PHE A 116 -0.01 -9.72 -21.58
N ASP A 117 0.38 -9.02 -22.66
CA ASP A 117 -0.26 -7.73 -22.98
C ASP A 117 -1.76 -7.91 -23.22
N GLY A 118 -2.56 -7.14 -22.48
CA GLY A 118 -4.01 -7.21 -22.53
C GLY A 118 -4.63 -8.34 -21.71
N ILE A 119 -3.86 -9.09 -20.92
CA ILE A 119 -4.41 -10.12 -20.03
C ILE A 119 -5.36 -9.53 -18.98
N GLY A 120 -6.37 -10.28 -18.59
CA GLY A 120 -7.28 -9.91 -17.51
C GLY A 120 -6.63 -10.01 -16.12
N PHE A 121 -6.99 -9.09 -15.22
CA PHE A 121 -6.58 -9.15 -13.81
C PHE A 121 -7.15 -10.41 -13.14
N ASP A 122 -8.34 -10.85 -13.53
CA ASP A 122 -8.95 -12.12 -13.08
C ASP A 122 -8.11 -13.34 -13.49
N THR A 123 -7.68 -13.38 -14.75
CA THR A 123 -6.86 -14.45 -15.32
C THR A 123 -5.49 -14.46 -14.64
N LEU A 124 -4.88 -13.29 -14.44
CA LEU A 124 -3.63 -13.16 -13.68
C LEU A 124 -3.79 -13.65 -12.25
N ALA A 125 -4.85 -13.24 -11.54
CA ALA A 125 -5.10 -13.69 -10.18
C ALA A 125 -5.25 -15.22 -10.10
N GLN A 126 -5.97 -15.82 -11.05
CA GLN A 126 -6.12 -17.28 -11.15
C GLN A 126 -4.78 -17.98 -11.40
N LEU A 127 -3.97 -17.49 -12.35
CA LEU A 127 -2.64 -18.03 -12.62
C LEU A 127 -1.72 -17.91 -11.41
N THR A 128 -1.68 -16.74 -10.75
CA THR A 128 -0.89 -16.54 -9.52
C THR A 128 -1.31 -17.51 -8.41
N ALA A 129 -2.62 -17.70 -8.19
CA ALA A 129 -3.12 -18.64 -7.20
C ALA A 129 -2.75 -20.10 -7.54
N GLN A 130 -2.81 -20.48 -8.82
CA GLN A 130 -2.39 -21.80 -9.29
C GLN A 130 -0.90 -22.02 -9.04
N GLU A 131 -0.04 -21.07 -9.40
CA GLU A 131 1.41 -21.16 -9.20
C GLU A 131 1.78 -21.20 -7.71
N ALA A 132 1.15 -20.36 -6.87
CA ALA A 132 1.40 -20.32 -5.43
C ALA A 132 1.00 -21.62 -4.70
N ALA A 133 0.07 -22.39 -5.28
CA ALA A 133 -0.36 -23.68 -4.75
C ALA A 133 0.46 -24.88 -5.28
N ARG A 134 1.45 -24.65 -6.17
CA ARG A 134 2.31 -25.73 -6.67
C ARG A 134 3.23 -26.22 -5.54
N PRO A 135 3.36 -27.55 -5.38
CA PRO A 135 4.22 -28.16 -4.36
C PRO A 135 5.71 -27.99 -4.63
#